data_AF-W1F6R1-F1
#
_entry.id   AF-W1F6R1-F1
#
_cell.length_a   1.000
_cell.length_b   1.000
_cell.length_c   1.000
_cell.angle_alpha   90.00
_cell.angle_beta   90.00
_cell.angle_gamma   90.00
#
_symmetry.space_group_name_H-M   'P 1'
#
loop_
_entity.id
_entity.type
_entity.pdbx_description
1 polymer ?
#
loop_
_entity_poly.entity_id
_entity_poly.type
_entity_poly.pdbx_seq_one_letter_code
_entity_poly.pdbx_strand_id
1 'polypeptide(L)'
;MLKGQQRVNATTGQPLSFELLLPASSNSQWVLPFQHSLQRLGINMDIRKVDNSQITNRMRSRDYDMMPRVWRAMPWPSSDLQISWSSEYINSTYNAPGVQSPVIDSLINQIIAAQGNKEKLLPLGRALDRVLTWNYYMLPMWYMAEDRLAWWDKFSQPAVRPVYSLGIDTWWYDVNKAAKLPSASKQGE
;
A
#
# COMPACT_ATOMS: atom_id res chain seq x y z
N MET A 1 -8.96 29.37 -5.19
CA MET A 1 -9.60 30.30 -4.22
C MET A 1 -10.90 29.70 -3.68
N LEU A 2 -11.51 30.27 -2.64
CA LEU A 2 -12.85 29.87 -2.20
C LEU A 2 -13.88 30.83 -2.79
N LYS A 3 -14.95 30.31 -3.39
CA LYS A 3 -16.10 31.08 -3.91
C LYS A 3 -17.39 30.37 -3.48
N GLY A 4 -18.22 31.02 -2.68
CA GLY A 4 -19.50 30.45 -2.22
C GLY A 4 -19.34 29.08 -1.53
N GLN A 5 -18.35 28.95 -0.65
CA GLN A 5 -17.97 27.70 0.04
C GLN A 5 -17.34 26.61 -0.84
N GLN A 6 -17.18 26.82 -2.16
CA GLN A 6 -16.49 25.89 -3.05
C GLN A 6 -15.06 26.31 -3.31
N ARG A 7 -14.15 25.35 -3.35
CA ARG A 7 -12.77 25.52 -3.82
C ARG A 7 -12.80 25.55 -5.33
N VAL A 8 -12.35 26.65 -5.92
CA VAL A 8 -12.31 26.83 -7.38
C VAL A 8 -10.90 27.17 -7.85
N ASN A 9 -10.58 26.77 -9.07
CA ASN A 9 -9.39 27.25 -9.79
C ASN A 9 -9.50 28.77 -9.95
N ALA A 10 -8.43 29.50 -9.64
CA ALA A 10 -8.44 30.97 -9.65
C ALA A 10 -8.57 31.57 -11.06
N THR A 11 -8.08 30.85 -12.07
CA THR A 11 -8.05 31.30 -13.47
C THR A 11 -9.29 30.85 -14.22
N THR A 12 -9.66 29.57 -14.13
CA THR A 12 -10.78 29.00 -14.90
C THR A 12 -12.12 29.10 -14.19
N GLY A 13 -12.12 29.33 -12.86
CA GLY A 13 -13.33 29.31 -12.03
C GLY A 13 -13.96 27.93 -11.84
N GLN A 14 -13.36 26.86 -12.40
CA GLN A 14 -13.88 25.50 -12.25
C GLN A 14 -13.75 25.01 -10.80
N PRO A 15 -14.80 24.40 -10.22
CA PRO A 15 -14.71 23.74 -8.92
C PRO A 15 -13.66 22.63 -8.92
N LEU A 16 -12.93 22.50 -7.82
CA LEU A 16 -12.07 21.36 -7.58
C LEU A 16 -12.94 20.16 -7.22
N SER A 17 -13.15 19.30 -8.20
CA SER A 17 -13.84 18.03 -8.08
C SER A 17 -12.94 16.92 -8.62
N PHE A 18 -12.96 15.75 -7.99
CA PHE A 18 -12.23 14.58 -8.47
C PHE A 18 -12.89 13.28 -8.03
N GLU A 19 -12.56 12.19 -8.72
CA GLU A 19 -13.06 10.85 -8.43
C GLU A 19 -12.11 10.03 -7.55
N LEU A 20 -12.65 9.35 -6.54
CA LEU A 20 -11.99 8.26 -5.83
C LEU A 20 -12.53 6.91 -6.32
N LEU A 21 -11.72 6.19 -7.09
CA LEU A 21 -12.07 4.90 -7.66
C LEU A 21 -11.85 3.74 -6.67
N LEU A 22 -12.89 2.94 -6.44
CA LEU A 22 -12.89 1.80 -5.52
C LEU A 22 -13.44 0.51 -6.17
N PRO A 23 -12.99 -0.68 -5.75
CA PRO A 23 -13.63 -1.94 -6.14
C PRO A 23 -15.06 -2.05 -5.61
N ALA A 24 -15.97 -2.60 -6.42
CA ALA A 24 -17.36 -2.84 -6.03
C ALA A 24 -17.50 -3.69 -4.76
N SER A 25 -16.61 -4.67 -4.59
CA SER A 25 -16.55 -5.53 -3.40
C SER A 25 -15.94 -4.86 -2.17
N SER A 26 -15.33 -3.68 -2.30
CA SER A 26 -14.63 -3.00 -1.21
C SER A 26 -15.59 -2.34 -0.22
N ASN A 27 -15.24 -2.38 1.07
CA ASN A 27 -15.84 -1.51 2.08
C ASN A 27 -15.41 -0.06 1.79
N SER A 28 -16.35 0.86 1.62
CA SER A 28 -16.08 2.29 1.38
C SER A 28 -16.26 3.16 2.62
N GLN A 29 -16.64 2.61 3.77
CA GLN A 29 -16.88 3.42 4.98
C GLN A 29 -15.64 4.17 5.47
N TRP A 30 -14.44 3.60 5.25
CA TRP A 30 -13.17 4.21 5.67
C TRP A 30 -12.82 5.49 4.88
N VAL A 31 -13.41 5.73 3.70
CA VAL A 31 -13.17 6.96 2.91
C VAL A 31 -14.12 8.10 3.26
N LEU A 32 -15.22 7.83 3.95
CA LEU A 32 -16.24 8.84 4.26
C LEU A 32 -15.70 9.99 5.13
N PRO A 33 -14.86 9.76 6.16
CA PRO A 33 -14.25 10.86 6.92
C PRO A 33 -13.35 11.76 6.06
N PHE A 34 -12.66 11.18 5.08
CA PHE A 34 -11.83 11.93 4.14
C PHE A 34 -12.70 12.77 3.20
N GLN A 35 -13.76 12.20 2.63
CA GLN A 35 -14.74 12.92 1.81
C GLN A 35 -15.35 14.11 2.56
N HIS A 36 -15.81 13.89 3.79
CA HIS A 36 -16.38 14.94 4.64
C HIS A 36 -15.37 16.06 4.95
N SER A 37 -14.10 15.69 5.20
CA SER A 37 -13.04 16.67 5.44
C SER A 37 -12.75 17.53 4.20
N LEU A 38 -12.74 16.93 3.01
CA LEU A 38 -12.59 17.64 1.74
C LEU A 38 -13.78 18.56 1.45
N GLN A 39 -15.01 18.12 1.73
CA GLN A 39 -16.21 18.93 1.57
C GLN A 39 -16.15 20.21 2.41
N ARG A 40 -15.65 20.14 3.66
CA ARG A 40 -15.43 21.32 4.50
C ARG A 40 -14.39 22.30 3.94
N LEU A 41 -13.49 21.81 3.08
CA LEU A 41 -12.51 22.64 2.36
C LEU A 41 -13.04 23.16 1.02
N GLY A 42 -14.30 22.85 0.69
CA GLY A 42 -14.97 23.20 -0.56
C GLY A 42 -14.63 22.30 -1.73
N ILE A 43 -14.05 21.12 -1.48
CA ILE A 43 -13.60 20.18 -2.51
C ILE A 43 -14.64 19.06 -2.64
N ASN A 44 -15.06 18.77 -3.87
CA ASN A 44 -15.93 17.63 -4.14
C ASN A 44 -15.09 16.38 -4.44
N MET A 45 -15.37 15.27 -3.76
CA MET A 45 -14.74 13.98 -4.06
C MET A 45 -15.85 12.95 -4.26
N ASP A 46 -15.96 12.43 -5.48
CA ASP A 46 -16.98 11.46 -5.84
C ASP A 46 -16.44 10.03 -5.64
N ILE A 47 -17.09 9.24 -4.79
CA ILE A 47 -16.70 7.85 -4.56
C ILE A 47 -17.33 6.98 -5.66
N ARG A 48 -16.50 6.47 -6.56
CA ARG A 48 -16.94 5.61 -7.67
C ARG A 48 -16.58 4.16 -7.40
N LYS A 49 -17.58 3.29 -7.31
CA LYS A 49 -17.39 1.84 -7.20
C LYS A 49 -17.58 1.16 -8.56
N VAL A 50 -16.60 0.36 -8.99
CA VAL A 50 -16.67 -0.39 -10.26
C VAL A 50 -16.19 -1.83 -10.10
N ASP A 51 -16.55 -2.71 -11.05
CA ASP A 51 -16.07 -4.09 -11.05
C ASP A 51 -14.56 -4.20 -11.37
N ASN A 52 -13.98 -5.38 -11.15
CA ASN A 52 -12.55 -5.61 -11.32
C ASN A 52 -12.05 -5.43 -12.76
N SER A 53 -12.90 -5.69 -13.76
CA SER A 53 -12.53 -5.52 -15.18
C SER A 53 -12.41 -4.04 -15.51
N GLN A 54 -13.34 -3.22 -15.02
CA GLN A 54 -13.29 -1.77 -15.16
C GLN A 54 -12.09 -1.17 -14.42
N ILE A 55 -11.81 -1.59 -13.17
CA ILE A 55 -10.60 -1.12 -12.46
C ILE A 55 -9.34 -1.42 -13.28
N THR A 56 -9.20 -2.65 -13.76
CA THR A 56 -8.02 -3.06 -14.51
C THR A 56 -7.85 -2.24 -15.79
N ASN A 57 -8.94 -2.01 -16.52
CA ASN A 57 -8.91 -1.21 -17.75
C ASN A 57 -8.55 0.24 -17.45
N ARG A 58 -9.20 0.86 -16.45
CA ARG A 58 -8.94 2.25 -16.04
C ARG A 58 -7.52 2.44 -15.50
N MET A 59 -6.98 1.45 -14.79
CA MET A 59 -5.58 1.43 -14.38
C MET A 59 -4.61 1.41 -15.56
N ARG A 60 -4.88 0.57 -16.57
CA ARG A 60 -4.04 0.46 -17.78
C ARG A 60 -4.11 1.72 -18.64
N SER A 61 -5.28 2.33 -18.76
CA SER A 61 -5.48 3.58 -19.50
C SER A 61 -5.16 4.83 -18.69
N ARG A 62 -4.76 4.69 -17.42
CA ARG A 62 -4.51 5.79 -16.48
C ARG A 62 -5.70 6.75 -16.32
N ASP A 63 -6.91 6.22 -16.42
CA ASP A 63 -8.17 6.96 -16.25
C ASP A 63 -8.65 6.86 -14.80
N TYR A 64 -8.05 7.67 -13.93
CA TYR A 64 -8.46 7.83 -12.53
C TYR A 64 -7.82 9.10 -11.96
N ASP A 65 -8.51 9.79 -11.07
CA ASP A 65 -7.92 10.92 -10.33
C ASP A 65 -7.22 10.42 -9.06
N MET A 66 -7.93 9.56 -8.29
CA MET A 66 -7.40 8.95 -7.08
C MET A 66 -7.87 7.51 -6.95
N MET A 67 -6.98 6.64 -6.45
CA MET A 67 -7.31 5.26 -6.11
C MET A 67 -6.45 4.77 -4.94
N PRO A 68 -6.98 3.95 -4.01
CA PRO A 68 -6.15 3.30 -3.01
C PRO A 68 -5.31 2.21 -3.66
N ARG A 69 -4.06 2.10 -3.23
CA ARG A 69 -3.14 1.02 -3.62
C ARG A 69 -2.53 0.43 -2.37
N VAL A 70 -2.48 -0.90 -2.32
CA VAL A 70 -1.69 -1.60 -1.30
C VAL A 70 -0.24 -1.50 -1.71
N TRP A 71 0.57 -0.88 -0.86
CA TRP A 71 2.00 -0.85 -1.00
C TRP A 71 2.63 -1.84 -0.04
N ARG A 72 3.31 -2.87 -0.58
CA ARG A 72 4.02 -3.84 0.26
C ARG A 72 5.40 -3.29 0.56
N ALA A 73 5.69 -3.06 1.83
CA ALA A 73 7.04 -2.71 2.26
C ALA A 73 7.97 -3.92 1.99
N MET A 74 9.14 -3.63 1.43
CA MET A 74 10.21 -4.61 1.25
C MET A 74 11.29 -4.37 2.31
N PRO A 75 11.95 -5.42 2.84
CA PRO A 75 12.93 -5.23 3.92
C PRO A 75 14.20 -4.48 3.47
N TRP A 76 14.47 -4.42 2.17
CA TRP A 76 15.54 -3.62 1.57
C TRP A 76 15.07 -3.04 0.22
N PRO A 77 15.64 -1.92 -0.22
CA PRO A 77 15.37 -1.39 -1.55
C PRO A 77 15.96 -2.33 -2.62
N SER A 78 15.10 -2.84 -3.50
CA SER A 78 15.48 -3.74 -4.60
C SER A 78 15.33 -3.06 -5.96
N SER A 79 15.77 -3.75 -7.01
CA SER A 79 15.54 -3.35 -8.40
C SER A 79 14.06 -3.21 -8.76
N ASP A 80 13.15 -3.87 -8.04
CA ASP A 80 11.70 -3.83 -8.31
C ASP A 80 11.11 -2.43 -8.07
N LEU A 81 11.84 -1.52 -7.42
CA LEU A 81 11.41 -0.14 -7.29
C LEU A 81 11.23 0.56 -8.66
N GLN A 82 11.95 0.12 -9.69
CA GLN A 82 11.87 0.72 -11.03
C GLN A 82 10.45 0.64 -11.61
N ILE A 83 9.76 -0.51 -11.47
CA ILE A 83 8.44 -0.71 -12.10
C ILE A 83 7.35 0.20 -11.52
N SER A 84 7.62 0.78 -10.35
CA SER A 84 6.66 1.58 -9.60
C SER A 84 7.01 3.06 -9.54
N TRP A 85 8.27 3.44 -9.75
CA TRP A 85 8.74 4.82 -9.53
C TRP A 85 9.59 5.39 -10.66
N SER A 86 10.17 4.57 -11.52
CA SER A 86 10.98 5.07 -12.64
C SER A 86 10.11 5.65 -13.74
N SER A 87 10.58 6.74 -14.34
CA SER A 87 9.95 7.40 -15.48
C SER A 87 9.80 6.48 -16.69
N GLU A 88 10.71 5.52 -16.87
CA GLU A 88 10.65 4.52 -17.97
C GLU A 88 9.40 3.62 -17.85
N TYR A 89 8.95 3.38 -16.62
CA TYR A 89 7.80 2.54 -16.31
C TYR A 89 6.51 3.34 -16.15
N ILE A 90 6.39 4.51 -16.79
CA ILE A 90 5.16 5.32 -16.73
C ILE A 90 3.92 4.57 -17.26
N ASN A 91 4.09 3.61 -18.17
CA ASN A 91 2.98 2.80 -18.67
C ASN A 91 2.68 1.57 -17.78
N SER A 92 3.47 1.35 -16.73
CA SER A 92 3.23 0.30 -15.75
C SER A 92 2.06 0.67 -14.83
N THR A 93 1.13 -0.26 -14.63
CA THR A 93 0.06 -0.10 -13.64
C THR A 93 0.57 -0.07 -12.18
N TYR A 94 1.85 -0.40 -11.95
CA TYR A 94 2.51 -0.25 -10.65
C TYR A 94 2.99 1.19 -10.41
N ASN A 95 3.35 1.93 -11.47
CA ASN A 95 3.57 3.39 -11.39
C ASN A 95 2.22 4.12 -11.41
N ALA A 96 1.38 3.79 -10.43
CA ALA A 96 0.03 4.32 -10.30
C ALA A 96 0.01 5.85 -10.12
N PRO A 97 0.92 6.47 -9.33
CA PRO A 97 0.94 7.93 -9.20
C PRO A 97 1.42 8.67 -10.47
N GLY A 98 2.08 7.97 -11.39
CA GLY A 98 2.55 8.58 -12.64
C GLY A 98 3.83 9.38 -12.47
N VAL A 99 4.72 8.87 -11.62
CA VAL A 99 5.98 9.54 -11.30
C VAL A 99 6.87 9.58 -12.53
N GLN A 100 7.31 10.80 -12.85
CA GLN A 100 8.38 11.09 -13.80
C GLN A 100 9.31 12.11 -13.14
N SER A 101 10.50 11.67 -12.75
CA SER A 101 11.45 12.53 -12.04
C SER A 101 12.88 12.06 -12.23
N PRO A 102 13.77 12.88 -12.81
CA PRO A 102 15.17 12.49 -13.03
C PRO A 102 15.92 12.24 -11.71
N VAL A 103 15.49 12.88 -10.61
CA VAL A 103 16.07 12.65 -9.28
C VAL A 103 15.71 11.26 -8.78
N ILE A 104 14.46 10.84 -8.95
CA ILE A 104 13.99 9.50 -8.54
C ILE A 104 14.65 8.43 -9.42
N ASP A 105 14.72 8.65 -10.73
CA ASP A 105 15.39 7.74 -11.67
C ASP A 105 16.87 7.55 -11.30
N SER A 106 17.58 8.63 -10.96
CA SER A 106 18.98 8.57 -10.52
C SER A 106 19.15 7.77 -9.23
N LEU A 107 18.27 7.95 -8.24
CA LEU A 107 18.31 7.19 -6.99
C LEU A 107 18.02 5.70 -7.21
N ILE A 108 17.05 5.37 -8.06
CA ILE A 108 16.73 3.98 -8.42
C ILE A 108 17.92 3.32 -9.13
N ASN A 109 18.55 4.01 -10.08
CA ASN A 109 19.74 3.48 -10.78
C ASN A 109 20.89 3.20 -9.81
N GLN A 110 21.11 4.08 -8.81
CA GLN A 110 22.10 3.84 -7.76
C GLN A 110 21.73 2.65 -6.86
N ILE A 111 20.45 2.48 -6.52
CA ILE A 111 19.95 1.31 -5.77
C ILE A 111 20.21 0.03 -6.54
N ILE A 112 19.92 0.00 -7.85
CA ILE A 112 20.17 -1.16 -8.73
C ILE A 112 21.66 -1.48 -8.77
N ALA A 113 22.53 -0.48 -8.94
CA ALA A 113 23.98 -0.67 -8.95
C ALA A 113 24.56 -1.12 -7.60
N ALA A 114 23.87 -0.83 -6.48
CA ALA A 114 24.30 -1.16 -5.13
C ALA A 114 23.71 -2.48 -4.59
N GLN A 115 22.98 -3.25 -5.39
CA GLN A 115 22.40 -4.53 -4.95
C GLN A 115 23.49 -5.46 -4.38
N GLY A 116 23.16 -6.13 -3.27
CA GLY A 116 24.11 -6.95 -2.51
C GLY A 116 25.01 -6.18 -1.53
N ASN A 117 25.01 -4.85 -1.55
CA ASN A 117 25.78 -4.02 -0.61
C ASN A 117 24.85 -3.28 0.38
N LYS A 118 24.65 -3.86 1.56
CA LYS A 118 23.77 -3.31 2.61
C LYS A 118 24.15 -1.89 3.04
N GLU A 119 25.43 -1.60 3.19
CA GLU A 119 25.92 -0.30 3.67
C GLU A 119 25.61 0.83 2.69
N LYS A 120 25.66 0.53 1.39
CA LYS A 120 25.25 1.48 0.33
C LYS A 120 23.73 1.59 0.21
N LEU A 121 22.99 0.48 0.34
CA LEU A 121 21.55 0.47 0.17
C LEU A 121 20.79 1.24 1.27
N LEU A 122 21.27 1.22 2.51
CA LEU A 122 20.61 1.90 3.62
C LEU A 122 20.44 3.44 3.41
N PRO A 123 21.50 4.22 3.13
CA PRO A 123 21.35 5.65 2.87
C PRO A 123 20.58 5.93 1.57
N LEU A 124 20.74 5.10 0.53
CA LEU A 124 19.99 5.25 -0.73
C LEU A 124 18.47 5.06 -0.52
N GLY A 125 18.07 4.04 0.24
CA GLY A 125 16.67 3.81 0.59
C GLY A 125 16.06 4.99 1.35
N ARG A 126 16.79 5.56 2.33
CA ARG A 126 16.35 6.75 3.07
C ARG A 126 16.24 7.98 2.18
N ALA A 127 17.18 8.17 1.25
CA ALA A 127 17.14 9.28 0.30
C ALA A 127 15.92 9.16 -0.63
N LEU A 128 15.66 7.97 -1.18
CA LEU A 128 14.49 7.71 -2.02
C LEU A 128 13.18 7.96 -1.24
N ASP A 129 13.06 7.41 -0.03
CA ASP A 129 11.88 7.61 0.83
C ASP A 129 11.61 9.10 1.08
N ARG A 130 12.65 9.88 1.40
CA ARG A 130 12.53 11.33 1.60
C ARG A 130 12.09 12.07 0.34
N VAL A 131 12.61 11.71 -0.83
CA VAL A 131 12.22 12.32 -2.10
C VAL A 131 10.76 11.97 -2.44
N LEU A 132 10.36 10.71 -2.28
CA LEU A 132 8.99 10.28 -2.56
C LEU A 132 7.97 10.98 -1.65
N THR A 133 8.26 11.04 -0.35
CA THR A 133 7.37 11.67 0.64
C THR A 133 7.28 13.19 0.47
N TRP A 134 8.38 13.85 0.07
CA TRP A 134 8.38 15.29 -0.20
C TRP A 134 7.55 15.71 -1.42
N ASN A 135 7.32 14.78 -2.36
CA ASN A 135 6.54 15.04 -3.57
C ASN A 135 5.05 14.70 -3.46
N TYR A 136 4.59 14.19 -2.31
CA TYR A 136 3.17 13.94 -2.02
C TYR A 136 2.43 13.07 -3.06
N TYR A 137 3.14 12.12 -3.70
CA TYR A 137 2.54 11.21 -4.70
C TYR A 137 1.47 10.28 -4.11
N MET A 138 1.47 10.10 -2.79
CA MET A 138 0.51 9.28 -2.08
C MET A 138 0.15 9.92 -0.73
N LEU A 139 -1.03 9.59 -0.23
CA LEU A 139 -1.43 9.83 1.16
C LEU A 139 -1.24 8.51 1.93
N PRO A 140 -0.21 8.40 2.79
CA PRO A 140 -0.01 7.19 3.58
C PRO A 140 -1.22 6.92 4.47
N MET A 141 -1.63 5.65 4.51
CA MET A 141 -2.75 5.18 5.33
C MET A 141 -2.20 4.45 6.57
N TRP A 142 -2.94 3.47 7.07
CA TRP A 142 -2.52 2.62 8.18
C TRP A 142 -1.73 1.40 7.70
N TYR A 143 -1.04 0.77 8.65
CA TYR A 143 -0.43 -0.55 8.51
C TYR A 143 -0.71 -1.38 9.77
N MET A 144 -0.57 -2.70 9.68
CA MET A 144 -0.58 -3.58 10.85
C MET A 144 0.87 -3.73 11.33
N ALA A 145 1.15 -3.30 12.55
CA ALA A 145 2.50 -3.40 13.14
C ALA A 145 2.85 -4.81 13.64
N GLU A 146 1.86 -5.69 13.73
CA GLU A 146 1.99 -7.03 14.29
C GLU A 146 1.21 -8.04 13.47
N ASP A 147 1.71 -9.27 13.47
CA ASP A 147 1.02 -10.42 12.91
C ASP A 147 0.08 -11.02 13.96
N ARG A 148 -1.19 -11.19 13.61
CA ARG A 148 -2.19 -11.82 14.49
C ARG A 148 -2.45 -13.25 14.04
N LEU A 149 -2.05 -14.20 14.86
CA LEU A 149 -2.16 -15.64 14.57
C LEU A 149 -2.86 -16.35 15.73
N ALA A 150 -3.72 -17.31 15.38
CA ALA A 150 -4.34 -18.23 16.33
C ALA A 150 -4.09 -19.65 15.86
N TRP A 151 -3.69 -20.52 16.77
CA TRP A 151 -3.42 -21.93 16.48
C TRP A 151 -3.75 -22.79 17.70
N TRP A 152 -4.01 -24.07 17.44
CA TRP A 152 -4.14 -25.07 18.48
C TRP A 152 -2.79 -25.28 19.18
N ASP A 153 -2.78 -25.36 20.51
CA ASP A 153 -1.59 -25.68 21.30
C ASP A 153 -1.17 -27.15 21.15
N LYS A 154 -0.77 -27.51 19.93
CA LYS A 154 -0.20 -28.81 19.50
C LYS A 154 1.04 -28.64 18.65
N PHE A 155 1.48 -27.39 18.48
CA PHE A 155 2.65 -27.05 17.70
C PHE A 155 3.72 -26.44 18.62
N SER A 156 4.96 -26.81 18.37
CA SER A 156 6.13 -26.16 18.94
C SER A 156 6.90 -25.45 17.84
N GLN A 157 7.65 -24.43 18.24
CA GLN A 157 8.32 -23.49 17.33
C GLN A 157 9.74 -23.20 17.85
N PRO A 158 10.67 -22.76 16.97
CA PRO A 158 11.99 -22.33 17.39
C PRO A 158 11.91 -21.17 18.40
N ALA A 159 12.86 -21.12 19.35
CA ALA A 159 12.97 -20.01 20.30
C ALA A 159 13.25 -18.66 19.63
N VAL A 160 13.93 -18.68 18.47
CA VAL A 160 14.23 -17.50 17.65
C VAL A 160 13.43 -17.58 16.36
N ARG A 161 12.51 -16.62 16.16
CA ARG A 161 11.73 -16.48 14.93
C ARG A 161 12.59 -15.84 13.82
N PRO A 162 12.37 -16.18 12.54
CA PRO A 162 12.89 -15.40 11.43
C PRO A 162 12.50 -13.91 11.52
N VAL A 163 13.44 -13.02 11.19
CA VAL A 163 13.24 -11.55 11.30
C VAL A 163 12.19 -11.04 10.31
N TYR A 164 12.11 -11.62 9.11
CA TYR A 164 11.26 -11.14 8.00
C TYR A 164 10.15 -12.11 7.59
N SER A 165 9.79 -13.06 8.46
CA SER A 165 8.74 -14.05 8.18
C SER A 165 8.02 -14.48 9.47
N LEU A 166 6.80 -14.99 9.32
CA LEU A 166 6.07 -15.67 10.38
C LEU A 166 6.78 -16.96 10.84
N GLY A 167 7.52 -17.60 9.92
CA GLY A 167 8.25 -18.83 10.21
C GLY A 167 7.36 -20.03 10.52
N ILE A 168 6.10 -20.04 10.07
CA ILE A 168 5.16 -21.16 10.32
C ILE A 168 5.74 -22.50 9.81
N ASP A 169 6.47 -22.46 8.69
CA ASP A 169 7.14 -23.64 8.13
C ASP A 169 8.26 -24.21 9.00
N THR A 170 8.67 -23.47 10.05
CA THR A 170 9.66 -23.93 11.04
C THR A 170 9.03 -24.62 12.25
N TRP A 171 7.70 -24.66 12.32
CA TRP A 171 6.98 -25.28 13.42
C TRP A 171 6.88 -26.78 13.21
N TRP A 172 6.73 -27.53 14.31
CA TRP A 172 6.52 -28.97 14.26
C TRP A 172 5.39 -29.38 15.19
N TYR A 173 4.77 -30.51 14.85
CA TYR A 173 3.78 -31.14 15.71
C TYR A 173 4.46 -31.64 16.99
N ASP A 174 3.93 -31.20 18.13
CA ASP A 174 4.41 -31.58 19.45
C ASP A 174 3.40 -32.53 20.09
N VAL A 175 3.76 -33.81 20.10
CA VAL A 175 2.92 -34.88 20.66
C VAL A 175 2.52 -34.63 22.12
N ASN A 176 3.40 -33.99 22.91
CA ASN A 176 3.16 -33.74 24.32
C ASN A 176 2.19 -32.58 24.54
N LYS A 177 2.28 -31.54 23.70
CA LYS A 177 1.30 -30.45 23.69
C LYS A 177 -0.05 -30.92 23.18
N ALA A 178 -0.06 -31.67 22.08
CA ALA A 178 -1.27 -32.20 21.48
C ALA A 178 -2.09 -33.07 22.43
N ALA A 179 -1.43 -33.89 23.26
CA ALA A 179 -2.09 -34.73 24.26
C ALA A 179 -2.87 -33.94 25.33
N LYS A 180 -2.59 -32.65 25.50
CA LYS A 180 -3.30 -31.76 26.44
C LYS A 180 -4.54 -31.10 25.83
N LEU A 181 -4.71 -31.20 24.52
CA LEU A 181 -5.90 -30.66 23.88
C LEU A 181 -7.14 -31.45 24.32
N PRO A 182 -8.29 -30.78 24.50
CA PRO A 182 -9.54 -31.47 24.77
C PRO A 182 -9.81 -32.48 23.65
N SER A 183 -10.18 -33.71 24.02
CA SER A 183 -10.65 -34.70 23.05
C SER A 183 -11.85 -34.09 22.32
N ALA A 184 -11.88 -34.15 20.99
CA ALA A 184 -12.97 -33.60 20.18
C ALA A 184 -14.34 -34.25 20.46
N SER A 185 -14.41 -35.25 21.33
CA SER A 185 -15.63 -35.85 21.85
C SER A 185 -16.16 -35.07 23.06
N LYS A 186 -16.84 -33.95 22.81
CA LYS A 186 -17.97 -33.40 23.60
C LYS A 186 -18.26 -31.96 23.16
N GLN A 187 -18.80 -31.80 21.96
CA GLN A 187 -19.57 -30.61 21.58
C GLN A 187 -20.43 -31.01 20.38
N GLY A 188 -21.66 -31.45 20.67
CA GLY A 188 -22.62 -31.94 19.68
C GLY A 188 -23.73 -32.83 20.26
N GLU A 189 -24.35 -32.40 21.37
CA GLU A 189 -25.77 -32.63 21.67
C GLU A 189 -26.37 -31.27 22.06
#